data_AF-A0A497NRE7-F1
#
_entry.id   AF-A0A497NRE7-F1
#
_cell.length_a   1.000
_cell.length_b   1.000
_cell.length_c   1.000
_cell.angle_alpha   90.00
_cell.angle_beta   90.00
_cell.angle_gamma   90.00
#
_symmetry.space_group_name_H-M   'P 1'
#
loop_
_entity.id
_entity.type
_entity.pdbx_description
1 polymer ?
#
loop_
_entity_poly.entity_id
_entity_poly.type
_entity_poly.pdbx_seq_one_letter_code
_entity_poly.pdbx_strand_id
1 'polypeptide(L)' 'MVDVQVYCPNCYTWVRNGRAEVDEETLEALRSLLDRVKFKGMPEDTKPLFLFLSEAVRLKLA' A
#
# COMPACT_ATOMS: atom_id res chain seq x y z
N MET A 1 -8.76 -9.96 11.18
CA MET A 1 -7.38 -9.46 11.41
C MET A 1 -6.71 -9.26 10.06
N VAL A 2 -5.97 -8.18 9.89
CA VAL A 2 -5.31 -7.83 8.63
C VAL A 2 -3.82 -7.67 8.86
N ASP A 3 -3.00 -8.40 8.10
CA ASP A 3 -1.57 -8.17 7.99
C ASP A 3 -1.31 -7.04 6.99
N VAL A 4 -0.55 -6.04 7.42
CA VAL A 4 -0.13 -4.90 6.58
C VAL A 4 1.29 -5.16 6.09
N GLN A 5 1.49 -5.12 4.78
CA GLN A 5 2.79 -5.22 4.14
C GLN A 5 3.08 -3.97 3.31
N VAL A 6 4.33 -3.51 3.31
CA VAL A 6 4.80 -2.37 2.51
C VAL A 6 5.96 -2.83 1.65
N TYR A 7 6.02 -2.35 0.41
CA TYR A 7 7.12 -2.67 -0.49
C TYR A 7 8.39 -1.90 -0.09
N CYS A 8 9.50 -2.64 0.11
CA CYS A 8 10.82 -2.04 0.30
C CYS A 8 11.54 -1.95 -1.06
N PRO A 9 11.76 -0.75 -1.63
CA PRO A 9 12.42 -0.60 -2.92
C PRO A 9 13.89 -1.00 -2.90
N ASN A 10 14.58 -0.86 -1.75
CA ASN A 10 15.98 -1.27 -1.61
C ASN A 10 16.15 -2.79 -1.49
N CYS A 11 15.10 -3.47 -1.01
CA CYS A 11 15.12 -4.91 -0.75
C CYS A 11 14.44 -5.70 -1.87
N TYR A 12 13.72 -5.02 -2.76
CA TYR A 12 12.86 -5.58 -3.80
C TYR A 12 11.83 -6.60 -3.28
N THR A 13 11.33 -6.43 -2.05
CA THR A 13 10.41 -7.37 -1.40
C THR A 13 9.34 -6.67 -0.57
N TRP A 14 8.30 -7.43 -0.22
CA TRP A 14 7.21 -7.01 0.64
C TRP A 14 7.54 -7.29 2.10
N VAL A 15 7.65 -6.24 2.90
CA VAL A 15 8.00 -6.33 4.32
C VAL A 15 6.74 -6.19 5.15
N ARG A 16 6.55 -7.10 6.11
CA ARG A 16 5.46 -6.98 7.07
C ARG A 16 5.70 -5.77 7.96
N ASN A 17 4.76 -4.83 7.94
CA ASN A 17 4.81 -3.61 8.74
C ASN A 17 4.09 -3.81 10.09
N GLY A 18 2.96 -4.52 10.10
CA GLY A 18 2.20 -4.76 11.33
C GLY A 18 0.91 -5.57 11.12
N ARG A 19 0.08 -5.59 12.16
CA ARG A 19 -1.27 -6.17 12.18
C ARG A 19 -2.27 -5.15 12.66
N ALA A 20 -3.48 -5.20 12.11
CA ALA A 20 -4.61 -4.40 12.57
C ALA A 20 -5.88 -5.26 12.68
N GLU A 21 -6.69 -4.95 13.69
CA GLU A 21 -8.06 -5.46 13.78
C GLU A 21 -8.99 -4.42 13.15
N VAL A 22 -9.57 -4.79 12.02
CA VAL A 22 -10.54 -3.99 11.28
C VAL A 22 -11.64 -4.93 10.79
N ASP A 23 -12.87 -4.44 10.74
CA ASP A 23 -13.98 -5.11 10.09
C ASP A 23 -13.87 -5.02 8.55
N GLU A 24 -14.78 -5.73 7.88
CA GLU A 24 -14.78 -5.85 6.42
C GLU A 24 -15.11 -4.52 5.71
N GLU A 25 -16.06 -3.76 6.24
CA GLU A 25 -16.45 -2.45 5.69
C GLU A 25 -15.29 -1.46 5.75
N THR A 26 -14.62 -1.39 6.90
CA THR A 26 -13.44 -0.55 7.12
C THR A 26 -12.29 -0.98 6.22
N LEU A 27 -12.07 -2.28 6.05
CA LEU A 27 -11.03 -2.80 5.15
C LEU A 27 -11.29 -2.38 3.69
N GLU A 28 -12.53 -2.46 3.24
CA GLU A 28 -12.89 -2.08 1.87
C GLU A 28 -12.78 -0.57 1.65
N ALA A 29 -13.21 0.24 2.63
CA ALA A 29 -13.01 1.69 2.60
C ALA A 29 -11.52 2.07 2.53
N LEU A 30 -10.67 1.39 3.31
CA LEU A 30 -9.21 1.61 3.28
C LEU A 30 -8.62 1.26 1.91
N ARG A 31 -9.01 0.14 1.31
CA ARG A 31 -8.57 -0.22 -0.06
C ARG A 31 -8.95 0.85 -1.06
N SER A 32 -10.19 1.34 -1.02
CA SER A 32 -10.65 2.42 -1.90
C SER A 32 -9.86 3.72 -1.71
N LEU A 33 -9.46 4.05 -0.47
CA LEU A 33 -8.62 5.23 -0.21
C LEU A 33 -7.21 5.07 -0.77
N LEU A 34 -6.59 3.89 -0.63
CA LEU A 34 -5.25 3.62 -1.15
C LEU A 34 -5.19 3.75 -2.69
N ASP A 35 -6.25 3.37 -3.40
CA ASP A 35 -6.38 3.52 -4.85
C ASP A 35 -6.55 4.98 -5.33
N ARG A 36 -6.84 5.91 -4.42
CA ARG A 36 -6.99 7.34 -4.75
C ARG A 36 -5.71 8.13 -4.61
N VAL A 37 -4.76 7.63 -3.81
CA VAL A 37 -3.49 8.31 -3.55
C VAL A 37 -2.50 7.95 -4.65
N LYS A 38 -2.18 8.93 -5.50
CA LYS A 38 -1.20 8.78 -6.58
C LYS A 38 0.19 9.24 -6.15
N PHE A 39 1.20 8.47 -6.50
CA PHE A 39 2.58 8.92 -6.38
C PHE A 39 2.92 9.89 -7.51
N LYS A 40 3.64 10.95 -7.16
CA LYS A 40 4.29 11.83 -8.13
C LYS A 40 5.74 11.37 -8.31
N GLY A 41 6.23 11.48 -9.54
CA GLY A 41 7.65 11.40 -9.82
C GLY A 41 8.45 12.42 -9.03
N MET A 42 9.63 12.03 -8.55
CA MET A 42 10.62 12.99 -8.07
C MET A 42 12.01 12.66 -8.66
N PRO A 43 12.57 13.54 -9.51
CA PRO A 43 12.03 14.83 -10.01
C PRO A 43 10.72 14.68 -10.80
N GLU A 44 9.97 15.78 -10.98
CA GLU A 44 8.55 15.82 -11.41
C GLU A 44 8.22 15.08 -12.72
N ASP A 45 9.21 14.82 -13.59
CA ASP A 45 9.05 14.08 -14.86
C ASP A 45 9.47 12.60 -14.78
N THR A 46 9.86 12.12 -13.61
CA THR A 46 10.28 10.73 -13.42
C THR A 46 9.07 9.84 -13.25
N LYS A 47 9.04 8.68 -13.90
CA LYS A 47 7.98 7.70 -13.63
C LYS A 47 8.20 7.09 -12.24
N PRO A 48 7.24 7.20 -11.31
CA PRO A 48 7.38 6.55 -10.00
C PRO A 48 7.31 5.03 -10.16
N LEU A 49 7.92 4.31 -9.21
CA LEU A 49 7.90 2.84 -9.20
C LEU A 49 6.48 2.27 -9.16
N PHE A 50 5.61 2.94 -8.42
CA PHE A 50 4.18 2.67 -8.32
C PHE A 50 3.41 3.92 -8.70
N LEU A 51 2.27 3.77 -9.37
CA LEU A 51 1.40 4.90 -9.72
C LEU A 51 0.46 5.24 -8.55
N PHE A 52 0.04 4.24 -7.79
CA PHE A 52 -0.89 4.36 -6.67
C PHE A 52 -0.32 3.76 -5.37
N LEU A 53 -0.79 4.26 -4.23
CA LEU A 53 -0.37 3.76 -2.91
C LEU A 53 -0.79 2.31 -2.68
N SER A 54 -1.92 1.88 -3.25
CA SER A 54 -2.39 0.49 -3.23
C SER A 54 -1.41 -0.51 -3.86
N GLU A 55 -0.54 -0.06 -4.77
CA GLU A 55 0.50 -0.89 -5.36
C GLU A 55 1.74 -1.02 -4.44
N ALA A 56 1.89 -0.13 -3.46
CA ALA A 56 2.99 -0.09 -2.50
C ALA A 56 2.62 -0.63 -1.11
N VAL A 57 1.31 -0.78 -0.83
CA VAL A 57 0.76 -1.26 0.45
C VAL A 57 -0.20 -2.42 0.19
N ARG A 58 0.03 -3.57 0.84
CA ARG A 58 -0.85 -4.74 0.78
C ARG A 58 -1.53 -4.97 2.12
N LEU A 59 -2.85 -5.11 2.08
CA LEU A 59 -3.69 -5.49 3.20
C LEU A 59 -4.18 -6.93 2.97
N LYS A 60 -3.65 -7.89 3.74
CA LYS A 60 -4.00 -9.31 3.61
C LYS A 60 -4.80 -9.76 4.82
N LEU A 61 -5.90 -10.49 4.59
CA LEU A 61 -6.58 -11.20 5.66
C LEU A 61 -5.61 -12.28 6.19
N ALA A 62 -5.45 -12.30 7.51
CA ALA A 62 -4.57 -13.21 8.24
C ALA A 62 -5.35 -14.39 8.82
#